data_AF-A0A0C3MGT3-F1
#
_entry.id   AF-A0A0C3MGT3-F1
#
_cell.length_a   1.000
_cell.length_b   1.000
_cell.length_c   1.000
_cell.angle_alpha   90.00
_cell.angle_beta   90.00
_cell.angle_gamma   90.00
#
_symmetry.space_group_name_H-M   'P 1'
#
loop_
_entity.id
_entity.type
_entity.pdbx_description
1 polymer ?
#
loop_
_entity_poly.entity_id
_entity_poly.type
_entity_poly.pdbx_seq_one_letter_code
_entity_poly.pdbx_strand_id
1 'polypeptide(L)' 'MTDTTGKALEKVEVLMKGTTVGTYTDAKGKYTIYASASVVLVFSKKGFKTQEMTVGDQTEIDVVMSKMKEKKR' A
#
# COMPACT_ATOMS: atom_id res chain seq x y z
N MET A 1 -1.48 0.27 7.93
CA MET A 1 -2.18 0.68 6.69
C MET A 1 -3.68 0.88 6.92
N THR A 2 -4.17 2.10 6.67
CA THR A 2 -5.55 2.52 6.96
C THR A 2 -6.18 3.26 5.77
N ASP A 3 -7.50 3.41 5.78
CA ASP A 3 -8.22 4.34 4.92
C ASP A 3 -8.30 5.73 5.60
N THR A 4 -8.66 6.73 4.81
CA THR A 4 -9.07 8.09 5.24
C THR A 4 -10.10 8.13 6.37
N THR A 5 -10.85 7.05 6.60
CA THR A 5 -11.82 6.91 7.70
C THR A 5 -11.22 6.28 8.97
N GLY A 6 -9.90 6.03 9.01
CA GLY A 6 -9.21 5.36 10.12
C GLY A 6 -9.40 3.83 10.17
N LYS A 7 -10.08 3.24 9.18
CA LYS A 7 -10.32 1.78 9.14
C LYS A 7 -9.09 1.06 8.58
N ALA A 8 -8.62 0.03 9.27
CA ALA A 8 -7.56 -0.85 8.76
C ALA A 8 -7.97 -1.51 7.43
N LEU A 9 -7.03 -1.59 6.49
CA LEU A 9 -7.27 -2.17 5.18
C LEU A 9 -6.55 -3.49 5.05
N GLU A 10 -7.32 -4.56 4.92
CA GLU A 10 -6.80 -5.89 4.59
C GLU A 10 -6.74 -6.12 3.07
N LYS A 11 -5.95 -7.10 2.64
CA LYS A 11 -5.80 -7.49 1.22
C LYS A 11 -5.44 -6.33 0.28
N VAL A 12 -4.68 -5.36 0.79
CA VAL A 12 -3.99 -4.39 -0.06
C VAL A 12 -2.76 -5.08 -0.64
N GLU A 13 -2.60 -5.01 -1.94
CA GLU A 13 -1.39 -5.44 -2.64
C GLU A 13 -0.29 -4.41 -2.44
N VAL A 14 0.87 -4.87 -1.96
CA VAL A 14 2.09 -4.09 -1.78
C VAL A 14 3.16 -4.70 -2.68
N LEU A 15 3.38 -4.10 -3.85
CA LEU A 15 4.30 -4.61 -4.86
C LEU A 15 5.54 -3.72 -4.96
N MET A 16 6.73 -4.30 -5.04
CA MET A 16 7.93 -3.53 -5.35
C MET A 16 7.96 -3.19 -6.85
N LYS A 17 7.97 -1.89 -7.17
CA LYS A 17 7.92 -1.36 -8.54
C LYS A 17 9.08 -1.91 -9.37
N GLY A 18 8.75 -2.48 -10.54
CA GLY A 18 9.74 -3.10 -11.43
C GLY A 18 10.13 -4.52 -11.04
N THR A 19 9.55 -5.09 -9.98
CA THR A 19 9.74 -6.49 -9.59
C THR A 19 8.40 -7.22 -9.53
N THR A 20 8.44 -8.54 -9.47
CA THR A 20 7.28 -9.39 -9.19
C THR A 20 7.13 -9.73 -7.71
N VAL A 21 8.01 -9.18 -6.86
CA VAL A 21 8.00 -9.46 -5.42
C VAL A 21 7.04 -8.47 -4.76
N GLY A 22 6.03 -9.02 -4.12
CA GLY A 22 5.04 -8.26 -3.38
C GLY A 22 4.47 -9.06 -2.23
N THR A 23 3.70 -8.38 -1.39
CA THR A 23 3.00 -8.96 -0.26
C THR A 23 1.60 -8.39 -0.18
N TYR A 24 0.76 -8.99 0.66
CA TYR A 24 -0.59 -8.49 0.93
C TYR A 24 -0.72 -8.13 2.41
N THR A 25 -1.43 -7.04 2.70
CA THR A 25 -1.72 -6.65 4.09
C THR A 25 -2.68 -7.65 4.75
N ASP A 26 -2.46 -7.92 6.03
CA ASP A 26 -3.32 -8.78 6.86
C ASP A 26 -4.65 -8.10 7.27
N ALA A 27 -5.48 -8.80 8.06
CA ALA A 27 -6.76 -8.29 8.58
C ALA A 27 -6.65 -7.01 9.43
N LYS A 28 -5.45 -6.73 9.98
CA LYS A 28 -5.15 -5.55 10.80
C LYS A 28 -4.49 -4.44 9.97
N GLY A 29 -4.30 -4.62 8.67
CA GLY A 29 -3.61 -3.67 7.80
C GLY A 29 -2.10 -3.59 8.05
N LYS A 30 -1.51 -4.66 8.59
CA LYS A 30 -0.06 -4.82 8.73
C LYS A 30 0.49 -5.61 7.56
N TYR A 31 1.73 -5.32 7.18
CA TYR A 31 2.46 -6.05 6.14
C TYR A 31 3.95 -6.09 6.50
N THR A 32 4.65 -7.07 5.95
CA THR A 32 6.11 -7.17 6.05
C THR A 32 6.64 -7.51 4.67
N ILE A 33 7.60 -6.71 4.19
CA ILE A 33 8.27 -6.91 2.92
C ILE A 33 9.75 -6.56 3.07
N TYR A 34 10.62 -7.35 2.46
CA TYR A 34 12.05 -7.07 2.40
C TYR A 34 12.33 -6.33 1.09
N ALA A 35 12.65 -5.04 1.21
CA ALA A 35 12.91 -4.15 0.09
C ALA A 35 14.14 -3.28 0.40
N SER A 36 14.92 -2.93 -0.62
CA SER A 36 16.01 -1.97 -0.48
C SER A 36 15.46 -0.55 -0.34
N ALA A 37 16.20 0.34 0.31
CA ALA A 37 15.85 1.75 0.48
C ALA A 37 15.53 2.48 -0.85
N SER A 38 16.20 2.10 -1.93
CA SER A 38 16.00 2.68 -3.26
C SER A 38 14.75 2.17 -4.00
N VAL A 39 14.00 1.23 -3.42
CA VAL A 39 12.82 0.63 -4.06
C VAL A 39 11.58 1.47 -3.81
N VAL A 40 10.72 1.54 -4.83
CA VAL A 40 9.38 2.13 -4.72
C VAL A 40 8.38 1.02 -4.45
N LEU A 41 7.63 1.11 -3.36
CA LEU A 41 6.49 0.26 -3.07
C LEU A 41 5.23 0.86 -3.70
N VAL A 42 4.51 0.02 -4.42
CA VAL A 42 3.23 0.32 -5.06
C VAL A 42 2.13 -0.33 -4.24
N PHE A 43 1.26 0.49 -3.69
CA PHE A 43 0.11 0.10 -2.90
C PHE A 43 -1.14 0.14 -3.77
N SER A 44 -1.74 -1.01 -4.01
CA SER A 44 -2.91 -1.16 -4.88
C SER A 44 -4.01 -1.96 -4.18
N LYS A 45 -5.24 -1.47 -4.26
CA LYS A 45 -6.41 -2.19 -3.76
C LYS A 45 -7.62 -1.87 -4.61
N LYS A 46 -8.43 -2.88 -4.91
CA LYS A 46 -9.68 -2.72 -5.66
C LYS A 46 -10.58 -1.66 -5.02
N GLY A 47 -10.93 -0.62 -5.77
CA GLY A 47 -11.73 0.52 -5.29
C GLY A 47 -10.95 1.62 -4.54
N PHE A 48 -9.61 1.53 -4.52
CA PHE A 48 -8.72 2.55 -3.94
C PHE A 48 -7.79 3.11 -5.00
N LYS A 49 -7.31 4.34 -4.77
CA LYS A 49 -6.32 4.96 -5.65
C LYS A 49 -4.96 4.31 -5.38
N THR A 50 -4.29 3.87 -6.44
CA THR A 50 -2.91 3.38 -6.34
C THR A 50 -2.00 4.48 -5.81
N GLN A 51 -1.16 4.13 -4.85
CA GLN A 51 -0.16 5.02 -4.26
C GLN A 51 1.21 4.39 -4.42
N GLU A 52 2.21 5.23 -4.69
CA GLU A 52 3.60 4.82 -4.81
C GLU A 52 4.40 5.57 -3.75
N MET A 53 5.18 4.84 -2.94
CA MET A 53 6.03 5.39 -1.89
C MET A 53 7.41 4.77 -1.99
N THR A 54 8.45 5.60 -1.93
CA THR A 54 9.83 5.10 -1.88
C THR A 54 10.14 4.66 -0.46
N VAL A 55 10.78 3.50 -0.29
CA VAL A 55 11.11 2.95 1.04
C VAL A 55 12.05 3.90 1.80
N GLY A 56 13.10 4.37 1.13
CA GLY A 56 14.14 5.19 1.75
C GLY A 56 14.74 4.51 2.98
N ASP A 57 15.10 5.31 3.98
CA ASP A 57 15.64 4.80 5.26
C ASP A 57 14.53 4.47 6.28
N GLN A 58 13.27 4.34 5.83
CA GLN A 58 12.13 4.10 6.71
C GLN A 58 11.97 2.60 6.98
N THR A 59 12.00 2.21 8.26
CA THR A 59 11.70 0.84 8.70
C THR A 59 10.20 0.59 8.86
N GLU A 60 9.44 1.67 9.09
CA GLU A 60 7.98 1.63 9.23
C GLU A 60 7.37 2.67 8.29
N ILE A 61 6.47 2.21 7.41
CA ILE A 61 5.78 3.06 6.43
C ILE A 61 4.29 2.93 6.66
N ASP A 62 3.71 3.94 7.29
CA ASP A 62 2.26 4.04 7.46
C ASP A 62 1.63 4.72 6.25
N VAL A 63 0.92 3.93 5.45
CA VAL A 63 0.20 4.41 4.27
C VAL A 63 -1.29 4.55 4.57
N VAL A 64 -1.83 5.74 4.27
CA VAL A 64 -3.27 6.02 4.28
C VAL A 64 -3.80 6.04 2.85
N MET A 65 -4.55 5.01 2.48
CA MET A 65 -5.13 4.92 1.14
C MET A 65 -6.34 5.85 1.02
N SER A 66 -6.45 6.50 -0.13
CA SER A 66 -7.66 7.21 -0.51
C SER A 66 -8.54 6.30 -1.36
N LYS A 67 -9.81 6.12 -0.98
CA LYS A 67 -10.80 5.45 -1.84
C LYS A 67 -10.86 6.14 -3.20
N MET A 68 -10.77 5.37 -4.27
CA MET A 68 -11.04 5.85 -5.60
C MET A 68 -12.56 5.97 -5.69
N LYS A 69 -13.09 7.18 -5.48
CA LYS A 69 -14.50 7.43 -5.74
C LYS A 69 -14.69 7.28 -7.25
N GLU A 70 -15.36 6.18 -7.64
CA GLU A 70 -15.96 6.07 -8.96
C GLU A 70 -16.86 7.30 -9.11
N LYS A 71 -16.45 8.24 -9.94
CA LYS A 71 -17.29 9.39 -10.29
C LYS A 71 -18.38 8.83 -11.21
N LYS A 72 -19.42 8.23 -10.63
CA LYS A 72 -20.68 7.93 -11.33
C LYS A 72 -21.18 9.27 -11.89
N ARG A 73 -20.93 9.49 -13.18
CA ARG A 73 -21.59 10.50 -13.98
C ARG A 73 -22.94 9.96 -14.43
#